data_AF-A0ABD4Z403-F1
#
_entry.id   AF-A0ABD4Z403-F1
#
_cell.length_a   1.000
_cell.length_b   1.000
_cell.length_c   1.000
_cell.angle_alpha   90.00
_cell.angle_beta   90.00
_cell.angle_gamma   90.00
#
_symmetry.space_group_name_H-M   'P 1'
#
loop_
_entity.id
_entity.type
_entity.pdbx_description
1 polymer ?
#
loop_
_entity_poly.entity_id
_entity_poly.type
_entity_poly.pdbx_seq_one_letter_code
_entity_poly.pdbx_strand_id
1 'polypeptide(L)'
;MKRSFCVIACALLLTACAASPSPVSQRSRAEVQADLAMWKKAGMARFYPRRGSVDFFSENYRSSNAEYRRLRNGPEYQAELERLRNSQDAAAKKRADAAAR
;
A
#
# COMPACT_ATOMS: atom_id res chain seq x y z
N MET A 1 -44.56 49.45 14.30
CA MET A 1 -43.36 49.78 13.50
C MET A 1 -42.30 48.70 13.73
N LYS A 2 -41.67 48.21 12.64
CA LYS A 2 -40.61 47.17 12.55
C LYS A 2 -41.16 45.75 12.81
N ARG A 3 -40.99 44.77 11.92
CA ARG A 3 -39.74 44.10 11.49
C ARG A 3 -39.91 43.58 10.04
N SER A 4 -39.17 44.13 9.09
CA SER A 4 -37.88 43.62 8.58
C SER A 4 -38.02 42.38 7.70
N PHE A 5 -38.02 42.64 6.39
CA PHE A 5 -37.64 41.74 5.31
C PHE A 5 -36.22 41.22 5.52
N CYS A 6 -36.00 39.92 5.28
CA CYS A 6 -34.91 39.44 4.43
C CYS A 6 -34.96 37.91 4.33
N VAL A 7 -35.53 37.47 3.21
CA VAL A 7 -35.25 36.19 2.57
C VAL A 7 -33.73 36.07 2.41
N ILE A 8 -33.05 35.33 3.28
CA ILE A 8 -31.62 35.06 3.14
C ILE A 8 -31.39 33.55 3.29
N ALA A 9 -30.87 33.01 2.20
CA ALA A 9 -30.00 31.85 2.11
C ALA A 9 -30.63 30.46 2.29
N CYS A 10 -31.39 30.09 1.28
CA CYS A 10 -31.48 28.72 0.77
C CYS A 10 -30.13 28.27 0.14
N ALA A 11 -29.01 28.34 0.88
CA ALA A 11 -27.69 28.10 0.30
C ALA A 11 -26.67 27.56 1.30
N LEU A 12 -26.90 26.38 1.89
CA LEU A 12 -25.83 25.54 2.46
C LEU A 12 -26.23 24.05 2.48
N LEU A 13 -26.65 23.48 1.34
CA LEU A 13 -26.82 22.02 1.19
C LEU A 13 -26.12 21.48 -0.05
N LEU A 14 -24.87 21.90 -0.28
CA LEU A 14 -24.04 21.39 -1.36
C LEU A 14 -22.59 21.23 -0.94
N THR A 15 -22.31 20.44 0.11
CA THR A 15 -20.96 19.85 0.24
C THR A 15 -20.99 18.60 1.10
N ALA A 16 -21.01 17.43 0.45
CA ALA A 16 -20.06 16.34 0.67
C ALA A 16 -20.62 15.05 0.06
N CYS A 17 -20.32 14.81 -1.23
CA CYS A 17 -19.89 13.46 -1.57
C CYS A 17 -18.53 13.26 -0.90
N ALA A 18 -18.52 13.03 0.41
CA ALA A 18 -17.41 12.33 1.02
C ALA A 18 -17.55 10.90 0.49
N ALA A 19 -16.83 10.60 -0.60
CA ALA A 19 -16.45 9.23 -0.85
C ALA A 19 -15.73 8.80 0.44
N SER A 20 -16.42 8.03 1.28
CA SER A 20 -15.80 7.43 2.45
C SER A 20 -14.51 6.80 1.93
N PRO A 21 -13.32 7.22 2.38
CA PRO A 21 -12.14 6.47 2.05
C PRO A 21 -12.45 5.08 2.58
N SER A 22 -12.72 4.15 1.67
CA SER A 22 -12.70 2.74 2.03
C SER A 22 -11.39 2.57 2.78
N PRO A 23 -11.33 1.82 3.88
CA PRO A 23 -10.06 1.50 4.49
C PRO A 23 -9.30 0.63 3.48
N VAL A 24 -8.70 1.29 2.48
CA VAL A 24 -7.59 0.77 1.71
C VAL A 24 -6.59 0.56 2.80
N SER A 25 -6.45 -0.69 3.25
CA SER A 25 -5.55 -1.08 4.31
C SER A 25 -4.24 -0.36 4.03
N GLN A 26 -3.91 0.65 4.84
CA GLN A 26 -2.87 1.61 4.49
C GLN A 26 -1.53 0.91 4.73
N ARG A 27 -1.12 0.07 3.77
CA ARG A 27 0.12 -0.71 3.87
C ARG A 27 1.28 0.28 3.91
N SER A 28 2.11 0.14 4.94
CA SER A 28 3.37 0.86 5.03
C SER A 28 4.29 0.51 3.86
N ARG A 29 5.22 1.41 3.55
CA ARG A 29 6.24 1.15 2.51
C ARG A 29 7.03 -0.12 2.78
N ALA A 30 7.35 -0.41 4.04
CA ALA A 30 8.06 -1.61 4.45
C ALA A 30 7.26 -2.89 4.14
N GLU A 31 5.95 -2.90 4.41
CA GLU A 31 5.09 -4.05 4.10
C GLU A 31 4.99 -4.31 2.59
N VAL A 32 4.87 -3.26 1.78
CA VAL A 32 4.86 -3.39 0.31
C VAL A 32 6.19 -3.97 -0.20
N GLN A 33 7.32 -3.52 0.37
CA GLN A 33 8.64 -4.01 -0.03
C GLN A 33 8.88 -5.47 0.41
N ALA A 34 8.46 -5.84 1.61
CA ALA A 34 8.54 -7.23 2.09
C ALA A 34 7.70 -8.18 1.23
N ASP A 35 6.47 -7.78 0.89
CA ASP A 35 5.57 -8.51 0.00
C ASP A 35 6.20 -8.73 -1.39
N LEU A 36 6.78 -7.66 -1.95
CA LEU A 36 7.49 -7.71 -3.23
C LEU A 36 8.70 -8.63 -3.17
N ALA A 37 9.44 -8.66 -2.06
CA ALA A 37 10.56 -9.57 -1.87
C ALA A 37 10.10 -11.04 -1.89
N MET A 38 9.00 -11.37 -1.18
CA MET A 38 8.43 -12.71 -1.19
C MET A 38 7.93 -13.11 -2.59
N TRP A 39 7.27 -12.18 -3.29
CA TRP A 39 6.78 -12.38 -4.65
C TRP A 39 7.92 -12.69 -5.64
N LYS A 40 9.03 -11.93 -5.56
CA LYS A 40 10.23 -12.17 -6.36
C LYS A 40 10.89 -13.49 -6.00
N LYS A 41 11.03 -13.80 -4.71
CA LYS A 41 11.63 -15.05 -4.21
C LYS A 41 10.87 -16.29 -4.68
N ALA A 42 9.54 -16.22 -4.76
CA ALA A 42 8.68 -17.27 -5.31
C ALA A 42 8.77 -17.42 -6.84
N GLY A 43 9.53 -16.55 -7.52
CA GLY A 43 9.71 -16.56 -8.97
C GLY A 43 8.53 -15.99 -9.75
N MET A 44 7.63 -15.23 -9.12
CA MET A 44 6.45 -14.67 -9.79
C MET A 44 6.79 -13.64 -10.87
N ALA A 45 7.96 -13.00 -10.78
CA ALA A 45 8.44 -12.00 -11.74
C ALA A 45 8.46 -12.47 -13.19
N ARG A 46 8.70 -13.76 -13.44
CA ARG A 46 8.79 -14.32 -14.80
C ARG A 46 7.46 -14.32 -15.55
N PHE A 47 6.34 -14.28 -14.84
CA PHE A 47 5.00 -14.40 -15.45
C PHE A 47 4.42 -13.07 -15.93
N TYR A 48 5.02 -11.94 -15.57
CA TYR A 48 4.53 -10.60 -15.92
C TYR A 48 5.50 -9.90 -16.89
N PRO A 49 5.56 -10.34 -18.16
CA PRO A 49 6.39 -9.71 -19.18
C PRO A 49 5.85 -8.32 -19.56
N ARG A 50 6.69 -7.50 -20.18
CA ARG A 50 6.30 -6.15 -20.66
C ARG A 50 5.22 -6.18 -21.75
N ARG A 51 5.09 -7.29 -22.48
CA ARG A 51 4.07 -7.54 -23.52
C ARG A 51 3.57 -8.98 -23.41
N GLY A 52 2.30 -9.19 -23.74
CA GLY A 52 1.64 -10.50 -23.66
C GLY A 52 0.69 -10.61 -22.47
N SER A 53 -0.07 -11.70 -22.42
CA SER A 53 -0.95 -12.03 -21.30
C SER A 53 -0.25 -13.00 -20.34
N VAL A 54 -0.63 -12.91 -19.06
CA VAL A 54 -0.23 -13.86 -18.03
C VAL A 54 -1.11 -15.11 -18.19
N ASP A 55 -0.51 -16.29 -18.31
CA ASP A 55 -1.24 -17.56 -18.21
C ASP A 55 -1.37 -17.98 -16.73
N PHE A 56 -2.51 -17.61 -16.14
CA PHE A 56 -2.87 -17.92 -14.76
C PHE A 56 -3.19 -19.40 -14.51
N PHE A 57 -3.43 -20.18 -15.56
CA PHE A 57 -3.83 -21.59 -15.46
C PHE A 57 -2.65 -22.56 -15.57
N SER A 58 -1.50 -22.08 -16.06
CA SER A 58 -0.28 -22.89 -16.12
C SER A 58 0.09 -23.48 -14.75
N GLU A 59 0.55 -24.73 -14.75
CA GLU A 59 1.03 -25.42 -13.56
C GLU A 59 2.18 -24.65 -12.89
N ASN A 60 3.08 -24.10 -13.71
CA ASN A 60 4.19 -23.28 -13.25
C ASN A 60 3.73 -22.03 -12.50
N TYR A 61 2.70 -21.32 -13.00
CA TYR A 61 2.15 -20.16 -12.31
C TYR A 61 1.53 -20.57 -10.97
N ARG A 62 0.71 -21.63 -10.97
CA ARG A 62 0.05 -22.12 -9.75
C ARG A 62 1.06 -22.54 -8.68
N SER A 63 2.13 -23.24 -9.07
CA SER A 63 3.21 -23.63 -8.16
C SER A 63 3.94 -22.42 -7.56
N SER A 64 4.34 -21.45 -8.39
CA SER A 64 4.98 -20.23 -7.89
C SER A 64 4.06 -19.38 -7.02
N ASN A 65 2.76 -19.31 -7.34
CA ASN A 65 1.79 -18.59 -6.52
C ASN A 65 1.57 -19.29 -5.16
N ALA A 66 1.55 -20.62 -5.13
CA ALA A 66 1.48 -21.38 -3.88
C ALA A 66 2.71 -21.09 -2.99
N GLU A 67 3.91 -21.07 -3.58
CA GLU A 67 5.14 -20.74 -2.86
C GLU A 67 5.15 -19.28 -2.37
N TYR A 68 4.66 -18.34 -3.19
CA TYR A 68 4.48 -16.94 -2.77
C TYR A 68 3.59 -16.84 -1.53
N ARG A 69 2.45 -17.55 -1.52
CA ARG A 69 1.55 -17.57 -0.37
C ARG A 69 2.20 -18.19 0.86
N ARG A 70 2.99 -19.26 0.71
CA ARG A 70 3.75 -19.87 1.81
C ARG A 70 4.74 -18.88 2.42
N LEU A 71 5.56 -18.25 1.57
CA LEU A 71 6.57 -17.27 1.99
C LEU A 71 5.96 -16.04 2.65
N ARG A 72 4.91 -15.47 2.05
CA ARG A 72 4.21 -14.28 2.56
C ARG A 72 3.57 -14.52 3.94
N ASN A 73 3.08 -15.72 4.18
CA ASN A 73 2.46 -16.09 5.45
C ASN A 73 3.44 -16.76 6.42
N GLY A 74 4.72 -16.87 6.03
CA GLY A 74 5.78 -17.51 6.78
C GLY A 74 6.65 -16.53 7.58
N PRO A 75 7.60 -17.05 8.37
CA PRO A 75 8.57 -16.24 9.11
C PRO A 75 9.45 -15.38 8.19
N GLU A 76 9.63 -15.77 6.93
CA GLU A 76 10.43 -15.04 5.95
C GLU A 76 9.88 -13.63 5.70
N TYR A 77 8.56 -13.44 5.70
CA TYR A 77 7.94 -12.13 5.55
C TYR A 77 8.21 -11.22 6.76
N GLN A 78 8.07 -11.75 7.97
CA GLN A 78 8.27 -10.96 9.20
C GLN A 78 9.73 -10.53 9.35
N ALA A 79 10.68 -11.44 9.08
CA ALA A 79 12.10 -11.12 9.13
C ALA A 79 12.47 -10.00 8.14
N GLU A 80 11.93 -10.04 6.91
CA GLU A 80 12.17 -9.00 5.92
C GLU A 80 11.49 -7.67 6.30
N LEU A 81 10.28 -7.73 6.85
CA LEU A 81 9.57 -6.54 7.33
C LEU A 81 10.32 -5.83 8.44
N GLU A 82 10.82 -6.56 9.43
CA GLU A 82 11.63 -6.02 10.53
C GLU A 82 12.93 -5.40 10.00
N ARG A 83 13.64 -6.09 9.11
CA ARG A 83 14.84 -5.57 8.46
C ARG A 83 14.57 -4.23 7.75
N LEU A 84 13.45 -4.13 7.04
CA LEU A 84 13.06 -2.92 6.31
C LEU A 84 12.66 -1.78 7.24
N ARG A 85 11.92 -2.05 8.32
CA ARG A 85 11.58 -1.05 9.34
C ARG A 85 12.83 -0.47 9.98
N ASN A 86 13.73 -1.33 10.46
CA ASN A 86 15.00 -0.90 11.05
C ASN A 86 15.84 -0.05 10.08
N SER A 87 15.84 -0.42 8.80
CA SER A 87 16.55 0.35 7.76
C SER A 87 15.92 1.74 7.53
N GLN A 88 14.60 1.83 7.57
CA GLN A 88 13.87 3.09 7.40
C GLN A 88 14.05 4.02 8.60
N ASP A 89 14.04 3.48 9.82
CA ASP A 89 14.24 4.23 11.06
C ASP A 89 15.66 4.79 11.14
N ALA A 90 16.67 3.98 10.80
CA ALA A 90 18.05 4.42 10.72
C ALA A 90 18.23 5.55 9.68
N ALA A 91 17.56 5.44 8.52
CA ALA A 91 17.58 6.47 7.49
C ALA A 91 16.87 7.75 7.94
N ALA A 92 15.77 7.65 8.69
CA ALA A 92 15.05 8.79 9.24
C ALA A 92 15.90 9.54 10.27
N LYS A 93 16.53 8.83 11.20
CA LYS A 93 17.46 9.40 12.18
C LYS A 93 18.61 10.15 11.49
N LYS A 94 19.25 9.52 10.51
CA LYS A 94 20.35 10.15 9.74
C LYS A 94 19.91 11.46 9.06
N ARG A 95 18.69 11.50 8.53
CA ARG A 95 18.13 12.73 7.91
C ARG A 95 17.89 13.81 8.95
N ALA A 96 17.39 13.46 10.14
CA ALA A 96 17.20 14.41 11.24
C ALA A 96 18.54 15.00 11.71
N ASP A 97 19.55 14.15 11.92
CA ASP A 97 20.89 14.59 12.32
C ASP A 97 21.56 15.50 11.28
N ALA A 98 21.29 15.26 9.98
CA ALA A 98 21.81 16.10 8.89
C ALA A 98 21.07 17.44 8.77
N ALA A 99 19.78 17.49 9.10
CA ALA A 99 19.00 18.73 9.10
C ALA A 99 19.29 19.62 10.32
N ALA A 100 19.84 19.04 11.39
CA ALA A 100 20.24 19.75 12.60
C ALA A 100 21.68 20.33 12.54
N ARG A 101 22.39 20.12 11.43
CA ARG A 101 23.73 20.67 11.16
C ARG A 101 23.64 21.81 10.17
#